data_AF-A0A966TGE8-F1
#
_entry.id   AF-A0A966TGE8-F1
#
_cell.length_a   1.000
_cell.length_b   1.000
_cell.length_c   1.000
_cell.angle_alpha   90.00
_cell.angle_beta   90.00
_cell.angle_gamma   90.00
#
_symmetry.space_group_name_H-M   'P 1'
#
loop_
_entity.id
_entity.type
_entity.pdbx_description
1 polymer ?
#
loop_
_entity_poly.entity_id
_entity_poly.type
_entity_poly.pdbx_seq_one_letter_code
_entity_poly.pdbx_strand_id
1 'polypeptide(L)'
;MSKRPRPPCRTHDKCKKRGDFNFPLYVKKIEMLCNGMVECSGSKRHQVYRMTTIVKSSDGSIYKGELDRFGKRTGFGTFRTPILIYGVYDPANTPRLLHWLEYQGEWRDDEANGHGILRRYRGDGTNFVEHEGEWKFGQPVFEPGVSAC
;
A
#
# COMPACT_ATOMS: atom_id res chain seq x y z
N MET A 1 -16.17 4.98 -47.39
CA MET A 1 -14.87 4.61 -46.79
C MET A 1 -15.09 4.12 -45.36
N SER A 2 -15.07 2.80 -45.15
CA SER A 2 -15.29 2.17 -43.84
C SER A 2 -14.06 2.33 -42.94
N LYS A 3 -14.20 2.99 -41.79
CA LYS A 3 -13.14 3.11 -40.79
C LYS A 3 -13.00 1.75 -40.09
N ARG A 4 -11.90 1.05 -40.33
CA ARG A 4 -11.59 -0.21 -39.62
C ARG A 4 -11.55 0.07 -38.10
N PRO A 5 -12.12 -0.81 -37.25
CA PRO A 5 -11.94 -0.69 -35.81
C PRO A 5 -10.44 -0.79 -35.49
N ARG A 6 -9.93 0.11 -34.63
CA ARG A 6 -8.55 -0.01 -34.14
C ARG A 6 -8.46 -1.26 -33.27
N PRO A 7 -7.39 -2.06 -33.39
CA PRO A 7 -7.22 -3.24 -32.54
C PRO A 7 -7.14 -2.81 -31.07
N PRO A 8 -7.67 -3.61 -30.13
CA PRO A 8 -7.49 -3.38 -28.70
C PRO A 8 -5.99 -3.34 -28.40
N CYS A 9 -5.56 -2.36 -27.60
CA CYS A 9 -4.19 -2.21 -27.17
C CYS A 9 -3.72 -3.53 -26.54
N ARG A 10 -2.74 -4.20 -27.17
CA ARG A 10 -2.06 -5.35 -26.58
C ARG A 10 -1.54 -4.93 -25.21
N THR A 11 -1.95 -5.64 -24.17
CA THR A 11 -1.34 -5.58 -22.84
C THR A 11 0.16 -5.81 -23.03
N HIS A 12 0.96 -4.76 -22.80
CA HIS A 12 2.41 -4.88 -22.92
C HIS A 12 2.91 -5.73 -21.74
N ASP A 13 3.23 -7.00 -22.01
CA ASP A 13 3.98 -7.96 -21.16
C ASP A 13 5.42 -7.51 -20.82
N LYS A 14 5.68 -6.20 -20.78
CA LYS A 14 7.03 -5.65 -20.66
C LYS A 14 7.11 -4.52 -19.65
N CYS A 15 6.63 -4.75 -18.42
CA CYS A 15 7.40 -4.24 -17.28
C CYS A 15 8.58 -5.19 -17.03
N LYS A 16 9.56 -5.09 -17.95
CA LYS A 16 10.86 -5.74 -17.78
C LYS A 16 11.50 -5.18 -16.53
N LYS A 17 11.96 -6.09 -15.66
CA LYS A 17 12.90 -5.86 -14.56
C LYS A 17 14.08 -4.99 -15.02
N ARG A 18 13.93 -3.67 -15.00
CA ARG A 18 15.03 -2.72 -15.24
C ARG A 18 15.07 -1.80 -14.05
N GLY A 19 16.08 -2.04 -13.22
CA GLY A 19 16.40 -1.26 -12.06
C GLY A 19 17.21 -2.15 -11.15
N ASP A 20 18.52 -1.93 -11.13
CA ASP A 20 19.41 -2.35 -10.05
C ASP A 20 19.01 -1.57 -8.80
N PHE A 21 17.82 -1.86 -8.28
CA PHE A 21 17.35 -1.31 -7.03
C PHE A 21 18.10 -2.05 -5.94
N ASN A 22 18.91 -1.29 -5.19
CA ASN A 22 19.63 -1.80 -4.04
C ASN A 22 18.62 -1.91 -2.88
N PHE A 23 17.81 -2.96 -2.90
CA PHE A 23 16.75 -3.13 -1.92
C PHE A 23 17.33 -3.48 -0.54
N PRO A 24 16.70 -2.99 0.55
CA PRO A 24 17.09 -3.38 1.89
C PRO A 24 17.00 -4.90 2.11
N LEU A 25 17.90 -5.45 2.92
CA LEU A 25 18.04 -6.89 3.17
C LEU A 25 16.77 -7.56 3.73
N TYR A 26 15.83 -6.79 4.30
CA TYR A 26 14.58 -7.33 4.84
C TYR A 26 13.51 -7.62 3.79
N VAL A 27 13.73 -7.27 2.52
CA VAL A 27 12.75 -7.52 1.45
C VAL A 27 12.94 -8.92 0.86
N LYS A 28 11.95 -9.80 1.07
CA LYS A 28 11.97 -11.18 0.54
C LYS A 28 11.52 -11.26 -0.92
N LYS A 29 10.52 -10.47 -1.30
CA LYS A 29 9.95 -10.50 -2.65
C LYS A 29 9.35 -9.16 -3.01
N ILE A 30 9.61 -8.75 -4.25
CA ILE A 30 8.99 -7.58 -4.87
C ILE A 30 8.24 -8.02 -6.12
N GLU A 31 6.96 -7.70 -6.18
CA GLU A 31 6.12 -7.86 -7.37
C GLU A 31 5.75 -6.45 -7.85
N MET A 32 6.24 -6.07 -9.04
CA MET A 32 5.90 -4.78 -9.65
C MET A 32 4.71 -4.96 -10.59
N LEU A 33 3.64 -4.21 -10.33
CA LEU A 33 2.47 -4.14 -11.19
C LEU A 33 2.43 -2.78 -11.85
N CYS A 34 2.59 -2.77 -13.17
CA CYS A 34 2.49 -1.56 -13.96
C CYS A 34 1.05 -1.39 -14.40
N ASN A 35 0.31 -0.54 -13.69
CA ASN A 35 -1.04 -0.15 -14.08
C ASN A 35 -0.91 1.07 -14.99
N GLY A 36 -1.08 0.88 -16.29
CA GLY A 36 -1.10 1.98 -17.25
C GLY A 36 -2.40 2.76 -17.13
N MET A 37 -2.34 4.01 -16.66
CA MET A 37 -3.44 4.96 -16.75
C MET A 37 -3.14 5.93 -17.90
N VAL A 38 -4.05 6.05 -18.87
CA VAL A 38 -3.88 6.98 -19.99
C VAL A 38 -4.54 8.30 -19.59
N GLU A 39 -3.76 9.25 -19.09
CA GLU A 39 -4.24 10.62 -18.92
C GLU A 39 -4.16 11.36 -20.26
N CYS A 40 -5.32 11.80 -20.75
CA CYS A 40 -5.41 12.60 -21.97
C CYS A 40 -5.43 14.09 -21.60
N SER A 41 -4.26 14.75 -21.58
CA SER A 41 -4.17 16.22 -21.50
C SER A 41 -3.83 16.80 -22.88
N GLY A 42 -4.85 17.13 -23.68
CA GLY A 42 -4.70 17.75 -25.01
C GLY A 42 -4.33 16.78 -26.15
N SER A 43 -3.73 17.32 -27.23
CA SER A 43 -3.35 16.58 -28.47
C SER A 43 -2.24 15.53 -28.26
N LYS A 44 -1.51 15.60 -27.14
CA LYS A 44 -0.44 14.65 -26.80
C LYS A 44 -0.95 13.67 -25.75
N ARG A 45 -1.06 12.39 -26.13
CA ARG A 45 -1.28 11.29 -25.19
C ARG A 45 0.00 11.07 -24.40
N HIS A 46 0.03 11.46 -23.13
CA HIS A 46 1.07 11.03 -22.20
C HIS A 46 0.56 9.76 -21.49
N GLN A 47 1.30 8.67 -21.62
CA GLN A 47 1.06 7.48 -20.78
C GLN A 47 1.72 7.75 -19.44
N VAL A 48 0.90 8.01 -18.41
CA VAL A 48 1.39 8.10 -17.04
C VAL A 48 1.33 6.70 -16.46
N TYR A 49 2.48 6.04 -16.39
CA TYR A 49 2.59 4.74 -15.73
C TYR A 49 2.71 4.98 -14.22
N ARG A 50 1.70 4.56 -13.45
CA ARG A 50 1.85 4.41 -12.00
C ARG A 50 2.29 2.99 -11.71
N MET A 51 3.44 2.85 -11.05
CA MET A 51 3.99 1.55 -10.68
C MET A 51 3.57 1.24 -9.25
N THR A 52 2.59 0.35 -9.10
CA THR A 52 2.21 -0.17 -7.79
C THR A 52 3.08 -1.37 -7.47
N THR A 53 3.80 -1.29 -6.37
CA THR A 53 4.74 -2.32 -5.95
C THR A 53 4.19 -3.07 -4.74
N ILE A 54 4.23 -4.40 -4.80
CA ILE A 54 3.94 -5.26 -3.65
C ILE A 54 5.28 -5.71 -3.07
N VAL A 55 5.58 -5.29 -1.85
CA VAL A 55 6.78 -5.67 -1.10
C VAL A 55 6.36 -6.62 0.01
N LYS A 56 6.92 -7.84 0.01
CA LYS A 56 6.76 -8.82 1.09
C LYS A 56 8.07 -8.86 1.89
N SER A 57 7.99 -8.45 3.14
CA SER A 57 9.15 -8.37 4.03
C SER A 57 9.39 -9.70 4.75
N SER A 58 10.58 -9.84 5.35
CA SER A 58 10.99 -11.05 6.04
C SER A 58 10.19 -11.37 7.29
N ASP A 59 9.73 -10.32 7.97
CA ASP A 59 8.87 -10.35 9.16
C ASP A 59 7.42 -10.77 8.86
N GLY A 60 7.04 -10.86 7.58
CA GLY A 60 5.67 -11.16 7.15
C GLY A 60 4.81 -9.93 6.89
N SER A 61 5.36 -8.72 7.04
CA SER A 61 4.67 -7.50 6.64
C SER A 61 4.56 -7.39 5.12
N ILE A 62 3.50 -6.70 4.67
CA ILE A 62 3.19 -6.55 3.25
C ILE A 62 2.92 -5.07 3.00
N TYR A 63 3.70 -4.46 2.11
CA TYR A 63 3.41 -3.14 1.56
C TYR A 63 2.87 -3.26 0.14
N LYS A 64 1.89 -2.42 -0.20
CA LYS A 64 1.33 -2.26 -1.54
C LYS A 64 1.22 -0.77 -1.84
N GLY A 65 2.11 -0.25 -2.69
CA GLY A 65 2.09 1.18 -2.99
C GLY A 65 3.27 1.60 -3.85
N GLU A 66 3.50 2.90 -3.91
CA GLU A 66 4.60 3.47 -4.68
C GLU A 66 5.92 3.38 -3.88
N LEU A 67 7.02 3.19 -4.60
CA LEU A 67 8.38 3.22 -4.05
C LEU A 67 9.20 4.27 -4.80
N ASP A 68 10.12 4.92 -4.10
CA ASP A 68 11.08 5.82 -4.71
C ASP A 68 12.21 5.05 -5.43
N ARG A 69 13.15 5.79 -6.02
CA ARG A 69 14.30 5.20 -6.73
C ARG A 69 15.26 4.41 -5.83
N PHE A 70 15.17 4.58 -4.51
CA PHE A 70 15.97 3.91 -3.49
C PHE A 70 15.23 2.75 -2.83
N GLY A 71 13.98 2.49 -3.24
CA GLY A 71 13.13 1.44 -2.68
C GLY A 71 12.42 1.84 -1.39
N LYS A 72 12.42 3.11 -1.00
CA LYS A 72 11.64 3.61 0.13
C LYS A 72 10.18 3.82 -0.25
N ARG A 73 9.26 3.61 0.70
CA ARG A 73 7.84 3.91 0.51
C ARG A 73 7.63 5.41 0.32
N THR A 74 6.86 5.74 -0.71
CA THR A 74 6.51 7.11 -1.09
C THR A 74 5.11 7.13 -1.67
N GLY A 75 4.48 8.31 -1.76
CA GLY A 75 3.18 8.47 -2.41
C GLY A 75 2.09 7.76 -1.62
N PHE A 76 1.09 7.20 -2.30
CA PHE A 76 -0.01 6.49 -1.63
C PHE A 76 0.27 4.99 -1.53
N GLY A 77 -0.01 4.40 -0.37
CA GLY A 77 0.23 2.99 -0.16
C GLY A 77 -0.49 2.39 1.05
N THR A 78 -0.63 1.08 1.01
CA THR A 78 -1.16 0.26 2.09
C THR A 78 -0.04 -0.57 2.70
N PHE A 79 0.16 -0.46 4.01
CA PHE A 79 1.08 -1.31 4.77
C PHE A 79 0.31 -2.16 5.75
N ARG A 80 0.51 -3.47 5.67
CA ARG A 80 -0.05 -4.46 6.58
C ARG A 80 1.05 -5.06 7.42
N THR A 81 0.89 -5.03 8.75
CA THR A 81 1.82 -5.69 9.68
C THR A 81 1.72 -7.21 9.59
N PRO A 82 2.70 -7.95 10.14
CA PRO A 82 2.55 -9.39 10.34
C PRO A 82 1.30 -9.69 11.17
N ILE A 83 0.75 -10.88 10.98
CA ILE A 83 -0.34 -11.38 11.82
C ILE A 83 0.26 -11.76 13.16
N LEU A 84 -0.29 -11.21 14.23
CA LEU A 84 0.06 -11.51 15.60
C LEU A 84 -1.04 -12.39 16.22
N ILE A 85 -0.63 -13.33 17.07
CA ILE A 85 -1.55 -14.11 17.90
C ILE A 85 -1.39 -13.60 19.33
N TYR A 86 -2.46 -13.07 19.93
CA TYR A 86 -2.46 -12.70 21.35
C TYR A 86 -3.86 -12.87 21.96
N GLY A 87 -3.90 -13.15 23.27
CA GLY A 87 -5.14 -13.43 24.02
C GLY A 87 -5.11 -14.78 24.74
N VAL A 88 -6.24 -15.15 25.36
CA VAL A 88 -6.41 -16.45 26.00
C VAL A 88 -6.81 -17.47 24.93
N TYR A 89 -6.10 -18.60 24.87
CA TYR A 89 -6.40 -19.64 23.91
C TYR A 89 -7.82 -20.20 24.13
N ASP A 90 -8.68 -19.99 23.14
CA ASP A 90 -10.04 -20.54 23.08
C ASP A 90 -10.18 -21.36 21.78
N PRO A 91 -10.20 -22.70 21.85
CA PRO A 91 -10.31 -23.54 20.66
C PRO A 91 -11.63 -23.32 19.90
N ALA A 92 -12.69 -22.85 20.55
CA ALA A 92 -13.95 -22.53 19.90
C ALA A 92 -13.90 -21.20 19.11
N ASN A 93 -12.96 -20.31 19.44
CA ASN A 93 -12.86 -18.96 18.87
C ASN A 93 -11.44 -18.60 18.41
N THR A 94 -10.69 -19.56 17.89
CA THR A 94 -9.32 -19.37 17.38
C THR A 94 -9.16 -18.15 16.44
N PRO A 95 -10.10 -17.84 15.52
CA PRO A 95 -9.97 -16.66 14.64
C PRO A 95 -9.89 -15.32 15.38
N ARG A 96 -10.44 -15.23 16.60
CA ARG A 96 -10.42 -13.99 17.40
C ARG A 96 -9.04 -13.65 17.95
N LEU A 97 -8.14 -14.63 18.01
CA LEU A 97 -6.78 -14.45 18.53
C LEU A 97 -5.84 -13.85 17.49
N LEU A 98 -6.21 -13.92 16.21
CA LEU A 98 -5.43 -13.39 15.10
C LEU A 98 -5.71 -11.89 14.95
N HIS A 99 -4.64 -11.09 14.92
CA HIS A 99 -4.72 -9.65 14.78
C HIS A 99 -3.67 -9.12 13.81
N TRP A 100 -3.99 -8.07 13.07
CA TRP A 100 -2.99 -7.29 12.33
C TRP A 100 -3.44 -5.84 12.21
N LEU A 101 -2.48 -4.96 11.95
CA LEU A 101 -2.72 -3.57 11.64
C LEU A 101 -2.55 -3.35 10.14
N GLU A 102 -3.39 -2.49 9.58
CA GLU A 102 -3.27 -2.02 8.21
C GLU A 102 -3.34 -0.50 8.21
N TYR A 103 -2.27 0.13 7.74
CA TYR A 103 -2.25 1.56 7.44
C TYR A 103 -2.52 1.75 5.95
N GLN A 104 -3.42 2.66 5.62
CA GLN A 104 -3.69 3.10 4.26
C GLN A 104 -3.61 4.62 4.23
N GLY A 105 -2.66 5.16 3.47
CA GLY A 105 -2.46 6.61 3.43
C GLY A 105 -1.25 7.03 2.62
N GLU A 106 -0.84 8.26 2.84
CA GLU A 106 0.35 8.84 2.23
C GLU A 106 1.64 8.39 2.97
N TRP A 107 2.70 8.27 2.19
CA TRP A 107 4.02 7.83 2.62
C TRP A 107 5.07 8.80 2.10
N ARG A 108 6.08 9.05 2.92
CA ARG A 108 7.27 9.82 2.56
C ARG A 108 8.47 9.24 3.27
N ASP A 109 9.51 8.92 2.51
CA ASP A 109 10.78 8.41 3.05
C ASP A 109 10.62 7.22 4.03
N ASP A 110 9.79 6.24 3.66
CA ASP A 110 9.45 5.08 4.51
C ASP A 110 8.60 5.36 5.76
N GLU A 111 8.09 6.58 5.93
CA GLU A 111 7.24 6.95 7.06
C GLU A 111 5.83 7.31 6.61
N ALA A 112 4.83 6.93 7.41
CA ALA A 112 3.47 7.42 7.22
C ALA A 112 3.45 8.95 7.34
N ASN A 113 2.80 9.60 6.38
CA ASN A 113 2.77 11.06 6.25
C ASN A 113 1.40 11.50 5.72
N GLY A 114 1.02 12.76 5.91
CA GLY A 114 -0.24 13.30 5.38
C GLY A 114 -1.47 12.57 5.91
N HIS A 115 -2.56 12.57 5.14
CA HIS A 115 -3.79 11.94 5.58
C HIS A 115 -3.75 10.41 5.44
N GLY A 116 -4.18 9.69 6.48
CA GLY A 116 -4.20 8.22 6.46
C GLY A 116 -5.08 7.60 7.54
N ILE A 117 -5.40 6.33 7.32
CA ILE A 117 -6.28 5.52 8.17
C ILE A 117 -5.51 4.29 8.65
N LEU A 118 -5.43 4.11 9.96
CA LEU A 118 -4.94 2.91 10.61
C LEU A 118 -6.11 2.07 11.10
N ARG A 119 -6.22 0.84 10.62
CA ARG A 119 -7.24 -0.13 11.03
C ARG A 119 -6.60 -1.31 11.75
N ARG A 120 -7.24 -1.75 12.84
CA ARG A 120 -6.97 -3.05 13.44
C ARG A 120 -7.97 -4.07 12.93
N TYR A 121 -7.45 -5.16 12.41
CA TYR A 121 -8.23 -6.30 11.96
C TYR A 121 -8.12 -7.46 12.94
N ARG A 122 -9.15 -8.30 12.93
CA ARG A 122 -9.22 -9.58 13.61
C ARG A 122 -9.42 -10.71 12.60
N GLY A 123 -8.99 -11.92 12.93
CA GLY A 123 -9.16 -13.09 12.06
C GLY A 123 -10.61 -13.55 11.90
N ASP A 124 -11.55 -13.07 12.73
CA ASP A 124 -12.99 -13.26 12.54
C ASP A 124 -13.61 -12.31 11.49
N GLY A 125 -12.78 -11.47 10.85
CA GLY A 125 -13.19 -10.51 9.82
C GLY A 125 -13.62 -9.15 10.36
N THR A 126 -13.73 -8.99 11.67
CA THR A 126 -14.03 -7.68 12.27
C THR A 126 -12.81 -6.76 12.18
N ASN A 127 -13.07 -5.47 12.04
CA ASN A 127 -12.05 -4.43 12.10
C ASN A 127 -12.60 -3.16 12.73
N PHE A 128 -11.70 -2.32 13.23
CA PHE A 128 -12.03 -0.98 13.70
C PHE A 128 -10.93 0.00 13.32
N VAL A 129 -11.31 1.26 13.12
CA VAL A 129 -10.39 2.36 12.87
C VAL A 129 -9.75 2.74 14.20
N GLU A 130 -8.43 2.59 14.32
CA GLU A 130 -7.69 3.06 15.49
C GLU A 130 -7.43 4.56 15.41
N HIS A 131 -7.15 5.04 14.20
CA HIS A 131 -6.92 6.44 13.92
C HIS A 131 -7.21 6.75 12.44
N GLU A 132 -7.85 7.86 12.20
CA GLU A 132 -8.09 8.45 10.88
C GLU A 132 -7.79 9.93 10.99
N GLY A 133 -6.86 10.43 10.19
CA GLY A 133 -6.38 11.79 10.32
C GLY A 133 -5.00 12.01 9.73
N GLU A 134 -4.34 13.06 10.21
CA GLU A 134 -3.01 13.46 9.77
C GLU A 134 -1.92 12.61 10.43
N TRP A 135 -0.90 12.26 9.64
CA TRP A 135 0.28 11.50 10.06
C TRP A 135 1.54 12.31 9.77
N LYS A 136 2.47 12.29 10.72
CA LYS A 136 3.79 12.91 10.56
C LYS A 136 4.84 12.01 11.19
N PHE A 137 5.92 11.78 10.46
CA PHE A 137 7.06 10.97 10.90
C PHE A 137 6.66 9.57 11.42
N GLY A 138 5.71 8.92 10.72
CA GLY A 138 5.23 7.60 11.09
C GLY A 138 4.25 7.56 12.27
N GLN A 139 3.86 8.71 12.81
CA GLN A 139 2.98 8.80 13.97
C GLN A 139 1.68 9.55 13.65
N PRO A 140 0.55 9.14 14.24
CA PRO A 140 -0.71 9.89 14.13
C PRO A 140 -0.59 11.21 14.88
N VAL A 141 -1.06 12.28 14.26
CA VAL A 141 -1.16 13.61 14.87
C VAL A 141 -2.49 13.68 15.62
N PHE A 142 -2.42 13.78 16.94
CA PHE A 142 -3.58 14.07 17.76
C PHE A 142 -3.64 15.58 17.99
N GLU A 143 -4.69 16.23 17.51
CA GLU A 143 -4.89 17.65 17.83
C GLU A 143 -5.09 17.80 19.34
N PRO A 144 -4.27 18.62 20.03
CA PRO A 144 -4.50 18.91 21.43
C PRO A 144 -5.72 19.84 21.53
N GLY A 145 -6.89 19.30 21.87
CA GLY A 145 -8.00 20.17 22.27
C GLY A 145 -9.44 19.75 21.96
N VAL A 146 -9.71 18.61 21.32
CA VAL A 146 -11.10 18.12 21.25
C VAL A 146 -11.44 17.36 22.54
N SER A 147 -11.54 18.13 23.63
CA SER A 147 -12.29 17.74 24.82
C SER A 147 -13.73 17.46 24.37
N ALA A 148 -14.16 16.20 24.47
CA ALA A 148 -15.58 15.90 24.42
C ALA A 148 -16.27 16.61 25.59
N CYS A 149 -17.04 17.65 25.28
CA CYS A 149 -18.01 18.25 26.20
C CYS A 149 -19.25 17.35 26.28
#